data_AF-A0A0H4P9S7-F1
#
_entry.id   AF-A0A0H4P9S7-F1
#
_cell.length_a   1.000
_cell.length_b   1.000
_cell.length_c   1.000
_cell.angle_alpha   90.00
_cell.angle_beta   90.00
_cell.angle_gamma   90.00
#
_symmetry.space_group_name_H-M   'P 1'
#
loop_
_entity.id
_entity.type
_entity.pdbx_description
1 polymer ?
#
loop_
_entity_poly.entity_id
_entity_poly.type
_entity_poly.pdbx_seq_one_letter_code
_entity_poly.pdbx_strand_id
1 'polypeptide(L)' 'MDIQSIKVDLIDWITKLEDRKVLEQIQAYKYRQGEGLSKAHKALLDERIASYEKDPSKVVDWSDVMKEIESGQ' A
#
# COMPACT_ATOMS: atom_id res chain seq x y z
N MET A 1 -15.54 -15.96 20.20
CA MET A 1 -16.27 -14.78 19.68
C MET A 1 -16.29 -14.86 18.18
N ASP A 2 -17.41 -14.56 17.55
CA ASP A 2 -17.49 -14.44 16.10
C ASP A 2 -16.87 -13.11 15.63
N ILE A 3 -16.55 -13.05 14.32
CA ILE A 3 -15.88 -11.90 13.71
C ILE A 3 -16.73 -10.61 13.80
N GLN A 4 -18.05 -10.71 13.79
CA GLN A 4 -18.91 -9.54 13.87
C GLN A 4 -18.88 -8.94 15.27
N SER A 5 -18.93 -9.77 16.30
CA SER A 5 -18.76 -9.32 17.69
C SER A 5 -17.41 -8.61 17.89
N ILE A 6 -16.32 -9.18 17.39
CA ILE A 6 -14.97 -8.55 17.47
C ILE A 6 -14.96 -7.17 16.79
N LYS A 7 -15.64 -7.02 15.64
CA LYS A 7 -15.70 -5.74 14.93
C LYS A 7 -16.49 -4.68 15.70
N VAL A 8 -17.64 -5.05 16.27
CA VAL A 8 -18.48 -4.14 17.05
C VAL A 8 -17.73 -3.65 18.29
N ASP A 9 -17.05 -4.55 18.99
CA ASP A 9 -16.25 -4.21 20.18
C ASP A 9 -15.10 -3.25 19.83
N LEU A 10 -14.41 -3.48 18.71
CA LEU A 10 -13.35 -2.60 18.24
C LEU A 10 -13.87 -1.21 17.83
N ILE A 11 -15.04 -1.13 17.18
CA ILE A 11 -15.64 0.15 16.82
C ILE A 11 -15.96 0.95 18.08
N ASP A 12 -16.63 0.33 19.06
CA ASP A 12 -16.97 0.98 20.33
C ASP A 12 -15.70 1.47 21.06
N TRP A 13 -14.67 0.62 21.16
CA TRP A 13 -13.40 0.99 21.77
C TRP A 13 -12.72 2.17 21.06
N ILE A 14 -12.61 2.14 19.72
CA ILE A 14 -11.97 3.22 18.94
C ILE A 14 -12.73 4.54 19.13
N THR A 15 -14.07 4.52 19.17
CA THR A 15 -14.86 5.76 19.34
C THR A 15 -14.70 6.43 20.70
N LYS A 16 -14.31 5.66 21.72
CA LYS A 16 -14.05 6.15 23.08
C LYS A 16 -12.57 6.49 23.32
N LEU A 17 -11.71 6.25 22.33
CA LEU A 17 -10.28 6.45 22.46
C LEU A 17 -9.93 7.92 22.31
N GLU A 18 -9.40 8.53 23.37
CA GLU A 18 -9.00 9.94 23.38
C GLU A 18 -7.52 10.15 22.99
N ASP A 19 -6.70 9.08 23.06
CA ASP A 19 -5.29 9.16 22.71
C ASP A 19 -5.10 9.28 21.19
N ARG A 20 -4.84 10.53 20.77
CA ARG A 20 -4.58 10.89 19.38
C ARG A 20 -3.43 10.10 18.74
N LYS A 21 -2.36 9.80 19.48
CA LYS A 21 -1.20 9.09 18.92
C LYS A 21 -1.58 7.67 18.53
N VAL A 22 -2.44 7.03 19.33
CA VAL A 22 -2.95 5.68 19.03
C VAL A 22 -3.91 5.71 17.85
N LEU A 23 -4.79 6.73 17.76
CA LEU A 23 -5.67 6.91 16.59
C LEU A 23 -4.88 7.08 15.28
N GLU A 24 -3.80 7.88 15.28
CA GLU A 24 -2.93 8.07 14.12
C GLU A 24 -2.23 6.75 13.70
N GLN A 25 -1.83 5.92 14.65
CA GLN A 25 -1.24 4.60 14.37
C GLN A 25 -2.27 3.62 13.75
N ILE A 26 -3.51 3.62 14.24
CA ILE A 26 -4.61 2.82 13.68
C ILE A 26 -4.93 3.27 12.25
N GLN A 27 -4.98 4.59 12.03
CA GLN A 27 -5.17 5.16 10.70
C GLN A 27 -4.04 4.74 9.74
N ALA A 28 -2.78 4.82 10.17
CA ALA A 28 -1.63 4.39 9.37
C ALA A 28 -1.65 2.87 9.08
N TYR A 29 -2.19 2.05 9.99
CA TYR A 29 -2.38 0.62 9.74
C TYR A 29 -3.44 0.37 8.65
N LYS A 30 -4.56 1.09 8.69
CA LYS A 30 -5.60 1.06 7.65
C LYS A 30 -5.04 1.47 6.28
N TYR A 31 -4.29 2.57 6.22
CA TYR A 31 -3.66 3.02 4.97
C TYR A 31 -2.65 2.01 4.43
N ARG A 32 -1.81 1.41 5.27
CA ARG A 32 -0.87 0.36 4.82
C ARG A 32 -1.56 -0.90 4.27
N GLN A 33 -2.77 -1.21 4.70
CA GLN A 33 -3.57 -2.27 4.05
C GLN A 33 -4.18 -1.84 2.71
N GLY A 34 -4.42 -0.54 2.50
CA GLY A 34 -4.95 0.02 1.26
C GLY A 34 -3.88 0.37 0.22
N GLU A 35 -2.65 0.67 0.65
CA GLU A 35 -1.53 1.14 -0.17
C GLU A 35 -0.44 0.07 -0.35
N GLY A 36 -0.84 -1.17 -0.61
CA GLY A 36 0.07 -2.12 -1.26
C GLY A 36 0.19 -1.72 -2.74
N LEU A 37 1.42 -1.67 -3.28
CA LEU A 37 1.61 -1.71 -4.74
C LEU A 37 0.66 -2.77 -5.30
N SER A 38 -0.19 -2.40 -6.26
CA SER A 38 -1.03 -3.37 -6.96
C SER A 38 -0.13 -4.50 -7.45
N LYS A 39 -0.66 -5.71 -7.61
CA LYS A 39 0.14 -6.84 -8.13
C LYS A 39 0.84 -6.47 -9.43
N ALA A 40 0.19 -5.64 -10.27
CA ALA A 40 0.76 -5.10 -11.50
C ALA A 40 1.93 -4.13 -11.23
N HIS A 41 1.77 -3.18 -10.31
CA HIS A 41 2.85 -2.23 -9.98
C HIS A 41 4.05 -2.94 -9.32
N LYS A 42 3.80 -3.97 -8.51
CA LYS A 42 4.87 -4.79 -7.93
C LYS A 42 5.59 -5.60 -9.00
N ALA A 43 4.87 -6.24 -9.92
CA ALA A 43 5.47 -7.00 -11.01
C ALA A 43 6.35 -6.11 -11.91
N LEU A 44 5.85 -4.91 -12.24
CA LEU A 44 6.58 -3.91 -13.01
C LEU A 44 7.86 -3.44 -12.29
N LEU A 45 7.81 -3.27 -10.97
CA LEU A 45 8.97 -2.93 -10.16
C LEU A 45 9.99 -4.08 -10.12
N ASP A 46 9.54 -5.31 -9.89
CA ASP A 46 10.40 -6.50 -9.83
C ASP A 46 11.10 -6.75 -11.19
N GLU A 47 10.39 -6.58 -12.31
CA GLU A 47 10.96 -6.66 -13.66
C GLU A 47 12.07 -5.62 -13.87
N ARG A 48 11.84 -4.38 -13.43
CA ARG A 48 12.79 -3.28 -13.59
C ARG A 48 14.03 -3.44 -12.72
N ILE A 49 13.88 -3.91 -11.49
CA ILE A 49 15.02 -4.25 -10.62
C ILE A 49 15.86 -5.33 -11.31
N ALA A 50 15.23 -6.40 -11.81
CA ALA A 50 15.94 -7.47 -12.52
C ALA A 50 16.62 -6.99 -13.82
N SER A 51 16.03 -6.03 -14.54
CA SER A 51 16.65 -5.43 -15.73
C SER A 51 17.84 -4.55 -15.37
N TYR A 52 17.74 -3.76 -14.29
CA TYR A 52 18.81 -2.87 -13.84
C TYR A 52 19.99 -3.64 -13.23
N GLU A 53 19.74 -4.73 -12.49
CA GLU A 53 20.77 -5.62 -11.99
C GLU A 53 21.58 -6.29 -13.12
N LYS A 54 20.92 -6.58 -14.25
CA LYS A 54 21.57 -7.13 -15.45
C LYS A 54 22.34 -6.08 -16.23
N ASP A 55 21.82 -4.85 -16.30
CA ASP A 55 22.44 -3.75 -17.02
C ASP A 55 22.11 -2.40 -16.35
N PRO A 56 23.03 -1.87 -15.52
CA PRO A 56 22.84 -0.60 -14.81
C PRO A 56 22.72 0.62 -15.72
N SER A 57 23.04 0.51 -17.01
CA SER A 57 22.91 1.60 -17.97
C SER A 57 21.50 1.76 -18.53
N LYS A 58 20.61 0.78 -18.29
CA LYS A 58 19.19 0.87 -18.64
C LYS A 58 18.44 1.78 -17.66
N VAL A 59 18.61 3.08 -17.84
CA VAL A 59 17.80 4.09 -17.18
C VAL A 59 16.49 4.24 -17.96
N VAL A 60 15.36 4.09 -17.27
CA VAL A 60 14.02 4.26 -17.86
C VAL A 60 13.53 5.68 -17.56
N ASP A 61 12.91 6.31 -18.53
CA ASP A 61 12.32 7.64 -18.36
C ASP A 61 11.06 7.59 -17.48
N TRP A 62 10.98 8.48 -16.50
CA TRP A 62 9.89 8.49 -15.52
C TRP A 62 8.52 8.84 -16.13
N SER A 63 8.50 9.59 -17.24
CA SER A 63 7.26 9.95 -17.92
C SER A 63 6.64 8.77 -18.67
N ASP A 64 7.45 7.85 -19.19
CA ASP A 64 6.98 6.63 -19.83
C ASP A 64 6.49 5.60 -18.80
N VAL A 65 7.18 5.53 -17.65
CA VAL A 65 6.76 4.71 -16.50
C VAL A 65 5.37 5.12 -16.00
N MET A 66 5.09 6.42 -15.88
CA MET A 66 3.79 6.93 -15.44
C MET A 66 2.66 6.55 -16.41
N LYS A 67 2.88 6.65 -17.73
CA LYS A 67 1.86 6.29 -18.73
C LYS A 67 1.48 4.82 -18.66
N GLU A 68 2.44 3.93 -18.47
CA GLU A 68 2.17 2.49 -18.33
C GLU A 68 1.31 2.19 -17.09
N ILE A 69 1.60 2.85 -15.97
CA ILE A 69 0.85 2.71 -14.71
C ILE A 69 -0.60 3.21 -14.89
N GLU A 70 -0.79 4.36 -15.52
CA GLU A 70 -2.11 4.95 -15.78
C GLU A 70 -2.94 4.14 -16.79
N SER A 71 -2.29 3.49 -17.76
CA SER A 71 -2.97 2.68 -18.78
C SER A 71 -3.38 1.28 -18.32
N GLY A 72 -2.86 0.82 -17.17
CA GLY A 72 -3.11 -0.51 -16.60
C GLY A 72 -4.19 -0.57 -15.52
N GLN A 73 -4.85 0.55 -15.21
CA GLN A 73 -6.05 0.64 -14.35
C GLN A 73 -7.34 0.61 -15.17
#